data_AF-A0A849DBM5-F1
#
_entry.id   AF-A0A849DBM5-F1
#
_cell.length_a   1.000
_cell.length_b   1.000
_cell.length_c   1.000
_cell.angle_alpha   90.00
_cell.angle_beta   90.00
_cell.angle_gamma   90.00
#
_symmetry.space_group_name_H-M   'P 1'
#
loop_
_entity.id
_entity.type
_entity.pdbx_description
1 polymer ?
#
loop_
_entity_poly.entity_id
_entity_poly.type
_entity_poly.pdbx_seq_one_letter_code
_entity_poly.pdbx_strand_id
1 'polypeptide(L)' 'MEIDLVSEGLKFMVLGMSVVLIFLVILVQVMKLQAKIINKFFPEKAPKVVVPTSKNVTQEAHHVAAITAAVTEFRKKS' A
#
# COMPACT_ATOMS: atom_id res chain seq x y z
N MET A 1 -34.24 44.38 -21.37
CA MET A 1 -34.99 43.39 -20.57
C MET A 1 -34.40 41.98 -20.74
N GLU A 2 -33.08 41.85 -20.96
CA GLU A 2 -32.43 40.57 -21.33
C GLU A 2 -31.41 40.05 -20.30
N ILE A 3 -30.96 40.92 -19.38
CA ILE A 3 -30.03 40.57 -18.30
C ILE A 3 -30.63 39.50 -17.39
N ASP A 4 -31.96 39.47 -17.27
CA ASP A 4 -32.67 38.55 -16.38
C ASP A 4 -32.47 37.09 -16.81
N LEU A 5 -32.66 36.77 -18.10
CA LEU A 5 -32.52 35.42 -18.65
C LEU A 5 -31.09 34.88 -18.56
N VAL A 6 -30.08 35.71 -18.88
CA VAL A 6 -28.68 35.29 -18.78
C VAL A 6 -28.27 35.09 -17.31
N SER A 7 -28.73 35.96 -16.41
CA SER A 7 -28.47 35.83 -14.98
C SER A 7 -29.15 34.59 -14.38
N GLU A 8 -30.34 34.26 -14.86
CA GLU A 8 -31.12 33.10 -14.43
C GLU A 8 -30.52 31.80 -14.98
N GLY A 9 -30.09 31.78 -16.24
CA GLY A 9 -29.31 30.67 -16.80
C GLY A 9 -28.00 30.42 -16.05
N LEU A 10 -27.30 31.48 -15.63
CA LEU A 10 -26.08 31.36 -14.81
C LEU A 10 -26.37 30.76 -13.43
N LYS A 11 -27.48 31.14 -12.78
CA LYS A 11 -27.93 30.52 -11.52
C LYS A 11 -28.17 29.03 -11.69
N PHE A 12 -28.86 28.62 -12.75
CA PHE A 12 -29.10 27.20 -13.02
C PHE A 12 -27.83 26.43 -13.35
N MET A 13 -26.88 27.03 -14.06
CA MET A 13 -25.57 26.44 -14.32
C MET A 13 -24.81 26.16 -13.01
N VAL A 14 -24.70 27.16 -12.13
CA VAL A 14 -24.04 27.00 -10.83
C VAL A 14 -24.76 25.97 -9.97
N LEU A 15 -26.10 25.99 -9.95
CA LEU A 15 -26.91 25.05 -9.18
C LEU A 15 -26.71 23.61 -9.66
N GLY A 16 -26.81 23.38 -10.98
CA GLY A 16 -26.60 22.05 -11.57
C GLY A 16 -25.18 21.53 -11.33
N MET A 17 -24.17 22.39 -11.50
CA MET A 17 -22.78 22.02 -11.28
C MET A 17 -22.51 21.68 -9.80
N SER A 18 -23.12 22.42 -8.88
CA SER A 18 -22.99 22.19 -7.43
C SER A 18 -23.62 20.86 -7.01
N VAL A 19 -24.82 20.54 -7.53
CA VAL A 19 -25.50 19.27 -7.24
C VAL A 19 -24.67 18.08 -7.72
N VAL A 20 -24.12 18.15 -8.94
CA VAL A 20 -23.25 17.09 -9.47
C VAL A 20 -22.00 16.94 -8.62
N LEU A 21 -21.36 18.04 -8.22
CA LEU A 21 -20.18 17.99 -7.34
C LEU A 21 -20.49 17.31 -6.01
N ILE A 22 -21.58 17.71 -5.35
CA ILE A 22 -22.03 17.13 -4.07
C ILE A 22 -22.29 15.63 -4.24
N PHE A 23 -22.96 15.24 -5.33
CA PHE A 23 -23.23 13.84 -5.64
C PHE A 23 -21.95 13.03 -5.79
N LEU A 24 -20.95 13.55 -6.52
CA LEU A 24 -19.65 12.90 -6.66
C LEU A 24 -18.90 12.79 -5.32
N VAL A 25 -18.94 13.82 -4.48
CA VAL A 25 -18.35 13.78 -3.13
C VAL A 25 -19.00 12.69 -2.29
N ILE A 26 -20.32 12.56 -2.33
CA ILE A 26 -21.05 11.49 -1.65
C ILE A 26 -20.61 10.12 -2.18
N LEU A 27 -20.50 9.93 -3.51
CA LEU A 27 -20.01 8.68 -4.09
C LEU A 27 -18.61 8.31 -3.59
N VAL A 28 -17.69 9.28 -3.56
CA VAL A 28 -16.34 9.05 -3.02
C VAL A 28 -16.39 8.64 -1.55
N GLN A 29 -17.24 9.27 -0.74
CA GLN A 29 -17.40 8.90 0.67
C GLN A 29 -17.98 7.49 0.84
N VAL A 30 -18.96 7.10 0.02
CA VAL A 30 -19.49 5.73 0.01
C VAL A 30 -18.41 4.72 -0.38
N MET A 31 -17.61 5.01 -1.41
CA MET A 31 -16.48 4.15 -1.81
C MET A 31 -15.47 3.99 -0.68
N LYS A 32 -15.14 5.06 0.05
CA LYS A 32 -14.26 5.00 1.22
C LYS A 32 -14.86 4.17 2.36
N LEU A 33 -16.17 4.28 2.57
CA LEU A 33 -16.88 3.46 3.56
C LEU A 33 -16.84 1.98 3.17
N GLN A 34 -17.10 1.66 1.91
CA GLN A 34 -16.97 0.30 1.37
C GLN A 34 -15.55 -0.22 1.57
N ALA A 35 -14.52 0.55 1.20
CA ALA A 35 -13.12 0.17 1.42
C ALA A 35 -12.80 -0.08 2.90
N LYS A 36 -13.33 0.72 3.82
CA LYS A 36 -13.14 0.52 5.26
C LYS A 36 -13.83 -0.74 5.79
N ILE A 37 -15.04 -1.02 5.30
CA ILE A 37 -15.78 -2.24 5.63
C ILE A 37 -15.01 -3.45 5.13
N ILE A 38 -14.59 -3.45 3.87
CA ILE A 38 -13.81 -4.54 3.26
C ILE A 38 -12.52 -4.78 4.05
N ASN A 39 -11.72 -3.75 4.33
CA ASN A 39 -10.48 -3.92 5.12
C ASN A 39 -10.72 -4.44 6.55
N LYS A 40 -11.89 -4.14 7.15
CA LYS A 40 -12.23 -4.61 8.50
C LYS A 40 -12.68 -6.08 8.51
N PHE A 41 -13.49 -6.51 7.55
CA PHE A 41 -14.07 -7.86 7.52
C PHE A 41 -13.24 -8.85 6.69
N PHE A 42 -12.53 -8.35 5.69
CA PHE A 42 -11.60 -9.08 4.83
C PHE A 42 -10.24 -8.36 4.84
N PRO A 43 -9.51 -8.38 5.97
CA PRO A 43 -8.17 -7.84 6.01
C PRO A 43 -7.32 -8.61 5.00
N GLU A 44 -6.94 -7.96 3.91
CA GLU A 44 -5.89 -8.48 3.04
C GLU A 44 -4.65 -8.62 3.93
N LYS A 45 -4.21 -9.88 4.14
CA LYS A 45 -2.88 -10.12 4.68
C LYS A 45 -1.93 -9.45 3.72
N ALA A 46 -1.32 -8.34 4.15
CA ALA A 46 -0.22 -7.73 3.44
C ALA A 46 0.71 -8.85 2.96
N PRO A 47 1.16 -8.83 1.70
CA PRO A 47 2.20 -9.75 1.27
C PRO A 47 3.28 -9.66 2.32
N LYS A 48 3.53 -10.76 3.05
CA LYS A 48 4.70 -10.83 3.92
C LYS A 48 5.85 -10.56 2.97
N VAL A 49 6.40 -9.35 3.01
CA VAL A 49 7.72 -9.09 2.46
C VAL A 49 8.58 -10.10 3.19
N VAL A 50 8.97 -11.14 2.47
CA VAL A 50 9.92 -12.12 2.95
C VAL A 50 11.22 -11.34 2.98
N VAL A 51 11.42 -10.55 4.02
CA VAL A 51 12.75 -10.04 4.33
C VAL A 51 13.57 -11.31 4.48
N PRO A 52 14.59 -11.55 3.65
CA PRO A 52 15.43 -12.71 3.83
C PRO A 52 15.97 -12.60 5.25
N THR A 53 15.46 -13.45 6.12
CA THR A 53 15.94 -13.50 7.49
C THR A 53 17.43 -13.83 7.39
N SER A 54 18.25 -13.03 8.07
CA SER A 54 19.71 -13.15 8.21
C SER A 54 20.25 -14.54 8.62
N LYS A 55 19.37 -15.55 8.76
CA LYS A 55 19.71 -16.96 8.99
C LYS A 55 20.76 -17.48 8.01
N ASN A 56 20.70 -17.08 6.73
CA ASN A 56 21.70 -17.51 5.76
C ASN A 56 23.09 -16.93 6.06
N VAL A 57 23.20 -15.66 6.49
CA VAL A 57 24.52 -15.05 6.73
C VAL A 57 25.23 -15.72 7.91
N THR A 58 24.50 -16.06 8.97
CA THR A 58 25.05 -16.80 10.12
C THR A 58 25.40 -18.24 9.74
N GLN A 59 24.57 -18.92 8.94
CA GLN A 59 24.83 -20.30 8.52
C GLN A 59 26.06 -20.42 7.61
N GLU A 60 26.21 -19.52 6.64
CA GLU A 60 27.39 -19.44 5.77
C GLU A 60 28.67 -19.16 6.58
N ALA A 61 28.61 -18.23 7.54
CA ALA A 61 29.75 -17.94 8.42
C ALA A 61 30.16 -19.17 9.27
N HIS A 62 29.19 -19.94 9.77
CA HIS A 62 29.45 -21.18 10.49
C HIS A 62 30.07 -22.26 9.59
N HIS A 63 29.62 -22.41 8.34
CA HIS A 63 30.20 -23.36 7.40
C HIS A 63 31.65 -23.01 7.05
N VAL A 64 31.94 -21.74 6.76
CA VAL A 64 33.30 -21.27 6.49
C VAL A 64 34.22 -21.47 7.71
N ALA A 65 33.73 -21.19 8.92
CA ALA A 65 34.49 -21.42 10.15
C ALA A 65 34.78 -22.92 10.37
N ALA A 66 33.80 -23.80 10.14
CA ALA A 66 33.98 -25.25 10.29
C ALA A 66 35.00 -25.82 9.29
N ILE A 67 34.94 -25.39 8.02
CA ILE A 67 35.91 -25.81 6.99
C ILE A 67 37.32 -25.32 7.36
N THR A 68 37.45 -24.08 7.80
CA THR A 68 38.76 -23.50 8.20
C THR A 68 39.36 -24.24 9.41
N ALA A 69 38.53 -24.57 10.40
CA ALA A 69 38.95 -25.35 11.56
C ALA A 69 39.42 -26.76 11.16
N ALA A 70 38.69 -27.44 10.27
CA ALA A 70 39.08 -28.75 9.78
C ALA A 70 40.43 -28.74 9.03
N VAL A 71 40.65 -27.75 8.16
CA VAL A 71 41.91 -27.60 7.39
C VAL A 71 43.09 -27.26 8.31
N THR A 72 42.89 -26.37 9.28
CA THR A 72 43.94 -26.00 10.24
C THR A 72 44.32 -27.15 11.15
N GLU A 73 43.36 -27.95 11.62
CA GLU A 73 43.62 -29.14 12.42
C GLU A 73 44.34 -30.23 11.60
N PHE A 74 43.93 -30.46 10.35
CA PHE A 74 44.61 -31.40 9.45
C PHE A 74 46.07 -31.01 9.19
N ARG A 75 46.33 -29.71 9.01
CA ARG A 75 47.69 -29.17 8.78
C ARG A 75 48.56 -29.16 10.04
N LYS A 76 47.96 -29.15 11.23
CA LYS A 76 48.67 -29.29 12.52
C LYS A 76 48.98 -30.75 12.86
N LYS A 77 48.17 -31.68 12.34
CA LYS A 77 48.33 -33.12 12.54
C LYS A 77 49.20 -33.80 11.47
N SER A 78 49.49 -33.10 10.36
CA SER A 78 50.50 -33.47 9.35
C SER A 78 51.84 -32.81 9.67
#